data_AF-A0A353HCM7-F1
#
_entry.id   AF-A0A353HCM7-F1
#
_cell.length_a   1.000
_cell.length_b   1.000
_cell.length_c   1.000
_cell.angle_alpha   90.00
_cell.angle_beta   90.00
_cell.angle_gamma   90.00
#
_symmetry.space_group_name_H-M   'P 1'
#
loop_
_entity.id
_entity.type
_entity.pdbx_description
1 polymer ?
#
loop_
_entity_poly.entity_id
_entity_poly.type
_entity_poly.pdbx_seq_one_letter_code
_entity_poly.pdbx_strand_id
1 'polypeptide(L)'
;RKTDIETDESKFVFTLLADDTYGIKAKSDEKFSGTVILPTKHDGKSVTQISGFAFENAEFTKIASSTCTVIGQYAFYNCRKLQTVEWADNLTDLKNSAFECCVSLINVGTLPKTLKRIESRCFANCVELRVVNIPASVEYIADDAFLDCEKATFYVDTANQYYKVENNKIVRK
;
A
#
# COMPACT_ATOMS: atom_id res chain seq x y z
N ARG A 1 7.04 -27.06 2.58
CA ARG A 1 7.81 -25.96 1.99
C ARG A 1 6.89 -25.26 1.01
N LYS A 2 6.29 -24.13 1.38
CA LYS A 2 5.59 -23.28 0.40
C LYS A 2 6.70 -22.66 -0.42
N THR A 3 6.92 -23.17 -1.62
CA THR A 3 7.68 -22.44 -2.64
C THR A 3 6.89 -21.18 -2.89
N ASP A 4 7.43 -20.04 -2.44
CA ASP A 4 6.93 -18.74 -2.85
C ASP A 4 7.01 -18.73 -4.38
N ILE A 5 5.86 -18.83 -5.04
CA ILE A 5 5.77 -18.68 -6.48
C ILE A 5 5.93 -17.18 -6.70
N GLU A 6 7.18 -16.73 -6.81
CA GLU A 6 7.50 -15.39 -7.29
C GLU A 6 6.73 -15.21 -8.61
N THR A 7 5.91 -14.16 -8.70
CA THR A 7 5.14 -13.97 -9.94
C THR A 7 6.09 -13.78 -11.11
N ASP A 8 5.79 -14.47 -12.21
CA ASP A 8 6.49 -14.37 -13.50
C ASP A 8 6.85 -12.91 -13.84
N GLU A 9 8.16 -12.60 -13.82
CA GLU A 9 8.70 -11.26 -14.08
C GLU A 9 8.25 -10.71 -15.44
N SER A 10 7.94 -11.59 -16.40
CA SER A 10 7.50 -11.19 -17.73
C SER A 10 6.17 -10.44 -17.74
N LYS A 11 5.40 -10.46 -16.63
CA LYS A 11 4.14 -9.73 -16.49
C LYS A 11 4.31 -8.26 -16.07
N PHE A 12 5.54 -7.86 -15.77
CA PHE A 12 5.84 -6.54 -15.24
C PHE A 12 6.72 -5.72 -16.17
N VAL A 13 6.64 -4.41 -15.98
CA VAL A 13 7.57 -3.41 -16.49
C VAL A 13 8.38 -2.91 -15.32
N PHE A 14 9.71 -2.94 -15.47
CA PHE A 14 10.66 -2.42 -14.50
C PHE A 14 11.22 -1.09 -14.98
N THR A 15 11.28 -0.10 -14.09
CA THR A 15 11.84 1.24 -14.37
C THR A 15 13.01 1.49 -13.45
N LEU A 16 14.21 1.69 -14.00
CA LEU A 16 15.39 2.04 -13.19
C LEU A 16 15.19 3.42 -12.56
N LEU A 17 15.39 3.50 -11.25
CA LEU A 17 15.25 4.70 -10.44
C LEU A 17 16.62 5.37 -10.23
N ALA A 18 16.61 6.62 -9.78
CA ALA A 18 17.82 7.42 -9.60
C ALA A 18 18.77 6.88 -8.51
N ASP A 19 18.26 6.05 -7.59
CA ASP A 19 19.00 5.43 -6.49
C ASP A 19 19.56 4.04 -6.83
N ASP A 20 19.59 3.68 -8.12
CA ASP A 20 20.04 2.39 -8.62
C ASP A 20 19.16 1.20 -8.19
N THR A 21 17.87 1.44 -7.96
CA THR A 21 16.86 0.41 -7.70
C THR A 21 15.76 0.43 -8.77
N TYR A 22 14.79 -0.49 -8.70
CA TYR A 22 13.69 -0.58 -9.67
C TYR A 22 12.33 -0.23 -9.10
N GLY A 23 11.56 0.54 -9.88
CA GLY A 23 10.12 0.61 -9.78
C GLY A 23 9.44 -0.47 -10.61
N ILE A 24 8.32 -1.01 -10.14
CA ILE A 24 7.56 -2.08 -10.80
C ILE A 24 6.12 -1.64 -11.11
N LYS A 25 5.63 -2.04 -12.29
CA LYS A 25 4.26 -1.83 -12.76
C LYS A 25 3.79 -3.03 -13.57
N ALA A 26 2.49 -3.38 -13.52
CA ALA A 26 1.88 -4.33 -14.44
C ALA A 26 2.02 -3.87 -15.89
N LYS A 27 2.24 -4.81 -16.82
CA LYS A 27 2.01 -4.55 -18.24
C LYS A 27 0.52 -4.28 -18.49
N SER A 28 0.22 -3.42 -19.47
CA SER A 28 -1.14 -2.91 -19.72
C SER A 28 -2.16 -3.98 -20.13
N ASP A 29 -1.70 -5.09 -20.69
CA ASP A 29 -2.49 -6.22 -21.16
C ASP A 29 -2.57 -7.37 -20.13
N GLU A 30 -1.82 -7.28 -19.03
CA GLU A 30 -1.77 -8.32 -18.01
C GLU A 30 -2.96 -8.27 -17.06
N LYS A 31 -3.52 -9.44 -16.79
CA LYS A 31 -4.63 -9.61 -15.85
C LYS A 31 -4.13 -10.34 -14.62
N PHE A 32 -4.32 -9.70 -13.47
CA PHE A 32 -3.98 -10.26 -12.18
C PHE A 32 -5.26 -10.68 -11.44
N SER A 33 -5.19 -11.85 -10.79
CA SER A 33 -6.27 -12.38 -9.96
C SER A 33 -5.66 -13.16 -8.79
N GLY A 34 -6.43 -13.42 -7.74
CA GLY A 34 -5.94 -14.17 -6.58
C GLY A 34 -4.84 -13.44 -5.80
N THR A 35 -3.78 -14.14 -5.44
CA THR A 35 -2.63 -13.56 -4.72
C THR A 35 -1.51 -13.22 -5.69
N VAL A 36 -0.98 -12.00 -5.60
CA VAL A 36 0.19 -11.52 -6.35
C VAL A 36 1.35 -11.29 -5.38
N ILE A 37 2.51 -11.89 -5.66
CA ILE A 37 3.74 -11.73 -4.86
C ILE A 37 4.78 -11.08 -5.75
N LEU A 38 5.03 -9.78 -5.54
CA LEU A 38 5.91 -9.02 -6.41
C LEU A 38 7.35 -9.51 -6.31
N PRO A 39 8.07 -9.57 -7.45
CA PRO A 39 9.48 -9.91 -7.45
C PRO A 39 10.27 -8.87 -6.64
N THR A 40 11.25 -9.36 -5.88
CA THR A 40 12.03 -8.51 -4.95
C THR A 40 13.26 -7.91 -5.61
N LYS A 41 13.66 -8.45 -6.76
CA LYS A 41 14.81 -8.02 -7.56
C LYS A 41 14.49 -8.05 -9.05
N HIS A 42 15.25 -7.28 -9.80
CA HIS A 42 15.30 -7.33 -11.26
C HIS A 42 16.72 -6.93 -11.69
N ASP A 43 17.33 -7.67 -12.62
CA ASP A 43 18.72 -7.46 -13.08
C ASP A 43 19.74 -7.31 -11.92
N GLY A 44 19.58 -8.12 -10.87
CA GLY A 44 20.45 -8.13 -9.69
C GLY A 44 20.25 -6.98 -8.70
N LYS A 45 19.39 -6.00 -9.01
CA LYS A 45 19.07 -4.83 -8.16
C LYS A 45 17.73 -5.00 -7.47
N SER A 46 17.52 -4.32 -6.34
CA SER A 46 16.29 -4.40 -5.57
C SER A 46 15.12 -3.71 -6.28
N VAL A 47 13.92 -4.26 -6.15
CA VAL A 47 12.66 -3.60 -6.51
C VAL A 47 12.13 -2.89 -5.27
N THR A 48 12.14 -1.57 -5.27
CA THR A 48 11.86 -0.74 -4.08
C THR A 48 10.62 0.13 -4.23
N GLN A 49 10.06 0.26 -5.42
CA GLN A 49 8.89 1.10 -5.62
C GLN A 49 7.79 0.35 -6.39
N ILE A 50 6.58 0.35 -5.86
CA ILE A 50 5.39 0.07 -6.66
C ILE A 50 5.05 1.37 -7.38
N SER A 51 5.22 1.41 -8.69
CA SER A 51 5.12 2.64 -9.48
C SER A 51 3.71 3.24 -9.48
N GLY A 52 3.61 4.51 -9.89
CA GLY A 52 2.31 5.13 -10.06
C GLY A 52 1.46 4.38 -11.10
N PHE A 53 0.17 4.22 -10.81
CA PHE A 53 -0.77 3.45 -11.64
C PHE A 53 -0.28 2.01 -11.93
N ALA A 54 0.49 1.40 -11.02
CA ALA A 54 1.12 0.10 -11.24
C ALA A 54 0.12 -1.03 -11.50
N PHE A 55 -1.02 -0.99 -10.82
CA PHE A 55 -2.03 -2.04 -10.81
C PHE A 55 -3.45 -1.45 -10.85
N GLU A 56 -3.62 -0.27 -11.47
CA GLU A 56 -4.92 0.38 -11.59
C GLU A 56 -5.97 -0.59 -12.14
N ASN A 57 -7.14 -0.67 -11.50
CA ASN A 57 -8.26 -1.56 -11.85
C ASN A 57 -7.94 -3.08 -11.80
N ALA A 58 -6.82 -3.50 -11.21
CA ALA A 58 -6.47 -4.92 -11.14
C ALA A 58 -7.43 -5.72 -10.23
N GLU A 59 -7.61 -7.00 -10.57
CA GLU A 59 -8.65 -7.87 -9.99
C GLU A 59 -8.12 -8.91 -8.98
N PHE A 60 -6.90 -8.74 -8.48
CA PHE A 60 -6.35 -9.61 -7.44
C PHE A 60 -7.01 -9.35 -6.08
N THR A 61 -6.97 -10.36 -5.21
CA THR A 61 -7.53 -10.30 -3.86
C THR A 61 -6.46 -10.02 -2.80
N LYS A 62 -5.19 -10.29 -3.11
CA LYS A 62 -4.08 -10.05 -2.19
C LYS A 62 -2.83 -9.62 -2.95
N ILE A 63 -2.08 -8.69 -2.38
CA ILE A 63 -0.74 -8.34 -2.85
C ILE A 63 0.27 -8.40 -1.71
N ALA A 64 1.46 -8.88 -2.03
CA ALA A 64 2.61 -8.94 -1.13
C ALA A 64 3.86 -8.39 -1.82
N SER A 65 4.62 -7.58 -1.08
CA SER A 65 5.98 -7.16 -1.44
C SER A 65 6.79 -7.01 -0.16
N SER A 66 8.04 -7.45 -0.17
CA SER A 66 8.93 -7.41 0.99
C SER A 66 10.06 -6.37 0.88
N THR A 67 10.27 -5.76 -0.29
CA THR A 67 11.38 -4.83 -0.55
C THR A 67 10.95 -3.40 -0.84
N CYS A 68 9.65 -3.13 -1.03
CA CYS A 68 9.19 -1.81 -1.40
C CYS A 68 9.30 -0.78 -0.26
N THR A 69 9.92 0.36 -0.55
CA THR A 69 9.99 1.55 0.30
C THR A 69 8.88 2.55 -0.02
N VAL A 70 8.34 2.53 -1.25
CA VAL A 70 7.30 3.46 -1.71
C VAL A 70 6.18 2.73 -2.46
N ILE A 71 4.93 3.09 -2.15
CA ILE A 71 3.77 2.76 -2.98
C ILE A 71 3.28 4.03 -3.66
N GLY A 72 3.39 4.05 -4.99
CA GLY A 72 3.20 5.21 -5.85
C GLY A 72 1.75 5.68 -5.98
N GLN A 73 1.60 6.84 -6.60
CA GLN A 73 0.31 7.49 -6.80
C GLN A 73 -0.64 6.59 -7.62
N TYR A 74 -1.87 6.41 -7.17
CA TYR A 74 -2.86 5.52 -7.81
C TYR A 74 -2.38 4.07 -8.02
N ALA A 75 -1.36 3.58 -7.30
CA ALA A 75 -0.76 2.28 -7.54
C ALA A 75 -1.79 1.13 -7.57
N PHE A 76 -2.80 1.17 -6.70
CA PHE A 76 -3.89 0.20 -6.58
C PHE A 76 -5.26 0.86 -6.71
N TYR A 77 -5.34 1.99 -7.43
CA TYR A 77 -6.59 2.70 -7.61
C TYR A 77 -7.64 1.76 -8.22
N ASN A 78 -8.82 1.73 -7.61
CA ASN A 78 -9.96 0.93 -8.03
C ASN A 78 -9.67 -0.60 -8.12
N CYS A 79 -8.72 -1.13 -7.34
CA CYS A 79 -8.54 -2.57 -7.14
C CYS A 79 -9.69 -3.15 -6.29
N ARG A 80 -10.91 -3.18 -6.84
CA ARG A 80 -12.14 -3.46 -6.08
C ARG A 80 -12.21 -4.84 -5.43
N LYS A 81 -11.40 -5.80 -5.87
CA LYS A 81 -11.31 -7.16 -5.30
C LYS A 81 -10.21 -7.30 -4.24
N LEU A 82 -9.33 -6.32 -4.07
CA LEU A 82 -8.25 -6.35 -3.09
C LEU A 82 -8.83 -6.40 -1.68
N GLN A 83 -8.46 -7.44 -0.92
CA GLN A 83 -8.94 -7.68 0.44
C GLN A 83 -7.84 -7.49 1.49
N THR A 84 -6.60 -7.81 1.13
CA THR A 84 -5.46 -7.84 2.05
C THR A 84 -4.19 -7.35 1.37
N VAL A 85 -3.39 -6.57 2.11
CA VAL A 85 -2.05 -6.12 1.71
C VAL A 85 -1.04 -6.65 2.72
N GLU A 86 0.03 -7.25 2.23
CA GLU A 86 1.21 -7.57 3.05
C GLU A 86 2.29 -6.52 2.79
N TRP A 87 2.67 -5.82 3.86
CA TRP A 87 3.62 -4.71 3.79
C TRP A 87 5.06 -5.17 3.80
N ALA A 88 5.89 -4.40 3.11
CA ALA A 88 7.33 -4.46 3.28
C ALA A 88 7.73 -3.76 4.59
N ASP A 89 8.69 -4.33 5.32
CA ASP A 89 9.20 -3.77 6.57
C ASP A 89 9.88 -2.40 6.39
N ASN A 90 10.30 -2.08 5.16
CA ASN A 90 11.01 -0.85 4.81
C ASN A 90 10.13 0.22 4.15
N LEU A 91 8.80 0.03 4.11
CA LEU A 91 7.87 0.99 3.49
C LEU A 91 7.80 2.30 4.27
N THR A 92 8.23 3.39 3.65
CA THR A 92 8.24 4.74 4.24
C THR A 92 7.09 5.62 3.75
N ASP A 93 6.57 5.38 2.54
CA ASP A 93 5.62 6.28 1.88
C ASP A 93 4.45 5.57 1.20
N LEU A 94 3.25 6.03 1.51
CA LEU A 94 2.02 5.75 0.76
C LEU A 94 1.56 7.03 0.05
N LYS A 95 1.62 7.05 -1.29
CA LYS A 95 1.35 8.25 -2.10
C LYS A 95 -0.15 8.46 -2.36
N ASN A 96 -0.47 9.62 -2.97
CA ASN A 96 -1.84 10.06 -3.23
C ASN A 96 -2.68 8.95 -3.88
N SER A 97 -3.87 8.72 -3.32
CA SER A 97 -4.86 7.76 -3.86
C SER A 97 -4.33 6.33 -4.08
N ALA A 98 -3.26 5.92 -3.39
CA ALA A 98 -2.60 4.62 -3.63
C ALA A 98 -3.56 3.42 -3.55
N PHE A 99 -4.56 3.45 -2.68
CA PHE A 99 -5.59 2.43 -2.48
C PHE A 99 -7.01 2.99 -2.61
N GLU A 100 -7.19 4.16 -3.23
CA GLU A 100 -8.53 4.76 -3.38
C GLU A 100 -9.46 3.81 -4.15
N CYS A 101 -10.72 3.69 -3.69
CA CYS A 101 -11.74 2.78 -4.24
C CYS A 101 -11.41 1.28 -4.14
N CYS A 102 -10.50 0.85 -3.25
CA CYS A 102 -10.33 -0.56 -2.87
C CYS A 102 -11.48 -1.03 -1.96
N VAL A 103 -12.70 -1.10 -2.50
CA VAL A 103 -13.93 -1.29 -1.72
C VAL A 103 -14.01 -2.60 -0.92
N SER A 104 -13.25 -3.63 -1.32
CA SER A 104 -13.19 -4.91 -0.60
C SER A 104 -12.06 -5.00 0.43
N LEU A 105 -11.26 -3.94 0.61
CA LEU A 105 -10.10 -3.94 1.51
C LEU A 105 -10.59 -3.91 2.96
N ILE A 106 -10.55 -5.07 3.62
CA ILE A 106 -11.10 -5.23 4.98
C ILE A 106 -10.09 -4.81 6.03
N ASN A 107 -8.81 -5.15 5.80
CA ASN A 107 -7.77 -4.99 6.79
C ASN A 107 -6.45 -4.61 6.11
N VAL A 108 -5.89 -3.49 6.55
CA VAL A 108 -4.55 -3.02 6.19
C VAL A 108 -3.50 -3.51 7.19
N GLY A 109 -3.83 -4.45 8.08
CA GLY A 109 -2.92 -4.99 9.08
C GLY A 109 -2.31 -3.93 10.00
N THR A 110 -1.15 -4.25 10.55
CA THR A 110 -0.28 -3.25 11.19
C THR A 110 0.54 -2.58 10.10
N LEU A 111 0.35 -1.28 9.92
CA LEU A 111 1.20 -0.51 9.00
C LEU A 111 2.66 -0.59 9.49
N PRO A 112 3.63 -0.66 8.57
CA PRO A 112 5.03 -0.91 8.93
C PRO A 112 5.60 0.20 9.80
N LYS A 113 6.48 -0.18 10.74
CA LYS A 113 7.09 0.74 11.73
C LYS A 113 8.06 1.76 11.11
N THR A 114 8.33 1.65 9.82
CA THR A 114 9.13 2.59 9.04
C THR A 114 8.27 3.62 8.31
N LEU A 115 6.93 3.43 8.26
CA LEU A 115 6.01 4.30 7.54
C LEU A 115 6.03 5.70 8.13
N LYS A 116 6.27 6.69 7.27
CA LYS A 116 6.36 8.12 7.62
C LYS A 116 5.17 8.91 7.13
N ARG A 117 4.65 8.60 5.94
CA ARG A 117 3.68 9.46 5.24
C ARG A 117 2.52 8.65 4.67
N ILE A 118 1.31 9.11 4.96
CA ILE A 118 0.05 8.67 4.33
C ILE A 118 -0.55 9.89 3.63
N GLU A 119 -0.45 9.90 2.30
CA GLU A 119 -0.83 11.06 1.49
C GLU A 119 -2.34 11.13 1.20
N SER A 120 -2.75 12.20 0.48
CA SER A 120 -4.15 12.53 0.23
C SER A 120 -4.91 11.37 -0.40
N ARG A 121 -6.13 11.10 0.10
CA ARG A 121 -7.03 10.04 -0.36
C ARG A 121 -6.44 8.63 -0.41
N CYS A 122 -5.33 8.37 0.27
CA CYS A 122 -4.60 7.09 0.15
C CYS A 122 -5.51 5.87 0.28
N PHE A 123 -6.47 5.88 1.23
CA PHE A 123 -7.46 4.81 1.44
C PHE A 123 -8.90 5.30 1.23
N ALA A 124 -9.11 6.40 0.50
CA ALA A 124 -10.45 6.94 0.31
C ALA A 124 -11.39 5.90 -0.34
N ASN A 125 -12.65 5.86 0.09
CA ASN A 125 -13.66 4.90 -0.39
C ASN A 125 -13.32 3.42 -0.12
N CYS A 126 -12.41 3.10 0.81
CA CYS A 126 -12.23 1.74 1.31
C CYS A 126 -13.35 1.39 2.31
N VAL A 127 -14.57 1.21 1.81
CA VAL A 127 -15.80 1.12 2.62
C VAL A 127 -15.89 -0.10 3.54
N GLU A 128 -15.13 -1.17 3.25
CA GLU A 128 -15.04 -2.36 4.11
C GLU A 128 -13.88 -2.32 5.12
N LEU A 129 -13.06 -1.25 5.11
CA LEU A 129 -11.89 -1.15 5.98
C LEU A 129 -12.33 -1.07 7.44
N ARG A 130 -11.88 -2.00 8.28
CA ARG A 130 -12.34 -2.12 9.67
C ARG A 130 -11.37 -1.62 10.72
N VAL A 131 -10.08 -1.88 10.53
CA VAL A 131 -9.06 -1.57 11.53
C VAL A 131 -7.85 -0.95 10.84
N VAL A 132 -7.40 0.18 11.37
CA VAL A 132 -6.16 0.85 10.93
C VAL A 132 -5.33 1.15 12.17
N ASN A 133 -4.13 0.56 12.22
CA ASN A 133 -3.14 0.82 13.27
C ASN A 133 -2.04 1.74 12.72
N ILE A 134 -2.01 2.98 13.21
CA ILE A 134 -1.02 4.00 12.84
C ILE A 134 0.21 3.85 13.76
N PRO A 135 1.41 3.52 13.22
CA PRO A 135 2.59 3.32 14.03
C PRO A 135 3.17 4.65 14.55
N ALA A 136 4.04 4.55 15.56
CA ALA A 136 4.71 5.71 16.16
C ALA A 136 5.53 6.54 15.16
N SER A 137 5.96 5.91 14.06
CA SER A 137 6.79 6.50 13.03
C SER A 137 6.07 7.45 12.08
N VAL A 138 4.73 7.43 12.03
CA VAL A 138 3.97 8.25 11.07
C VAL A 138 4.02 9.72 11.49
N GLU A 139 4.56 10.54 10.60
CA GLU A 139 4.78 11.98 10.78
C GLU A 139 3.74 12.82 10.04
N TYR A 140 3.12 12.24 9.00
CA TYR A 140 2.15 12.93 8.17
C TYR A 140 1.01 12.00 7.72
N ILE A 141 -0.21 12.48 7.91
CA ILE A 141 -1.46 11.92 7.43
C ILE A 141 -2.27 13.08 6.85
N ALA A 142 -2.63 12.99 5.57
CA ALA A 142 -3.51 13.98 4.94
C ALA A 142 -4.93 13.90 5.52
N ASP A 143 -5.62 15.04 5.60
CA ASP A 143 -6.96 15.15 6.22
C ASP A 143 -8.01 14.24 5.56
N ASP A 144 -7.85 13.95 4.26
CA ASP A 144 -8.74 13.09 3.47
C ASP A 144 -8.18 11.68 3.20
N ALA A 145 -7.09 11.28 3.87
CA ALA A 145 -6.42 9.99 3.65
C ALA A 145 -7.36 8.78 3.82
N PHE A 146 -8.39 8.90 4.69
CA PHE A 146 -9.38 7.87 4.98
C PHE A 146 -10.82 8.36 4.74
N LEU A 147 -11.01 9.24 3.75
CA LEU A 147 -12.34 9.71 3.34
C LEU A 147 -13.26 8.52 3.02
N ASP A 148 -14.50 8.55 3.51
CA ASP A 148 -15.51 7.50 3.29
C ASP A 148 -15.10 6.08 3.75
N CYS A 149 -14.21 5.98 4.75
CA CYS A 149 -13.90 4.74 5.48
C CYS A 149 -14.81 4.56 6.71
N GLU A 150 -16.14 4.52 6.52
CA GLU A 150 -17.12 4.59 7.61
C GLU A 150 -17.05 3.44 8.63
N LYS A 151 -16.56 2.26 8.21
CA LYS A 151 -16.42 1.08 9.09
C LYS A 151 -15.10 1.07 9.87
N ALA A 152 -14.19 2.00 9.61
CA ALA A 152 -12.86 1.97 10.17
C ALA A 152 -12.84 2.40 11.64
N THR A 153 -12.19 1.59 12.46
CA THR A 153 -11.74 1.97 13.80
C THR A 153 -10.25 2.28 13.74
N PHE A 154 -9.87 3.44 14.26
CA PHE A 154 -8.49 3.91 14.23
C PHE A 154 -7.81 3.67 15.58
N TYR A 155 -6.56 3.22 15.52
CA TYR A 155 -5.65 3.16 16.65
C TYR A 155 -4.38 3.91 16.27
N VAL A 156 -3.86 4.73 17.17
CA VAL A 156 -2.58 5.39 17.02
C VAL A 156 -1.68 4.92 18.15
N ASP A 157 -0.48 4.47 17.80
CA ASP A 157 0.55 4.09 18.76
C ASP A 157 0.78 5.22 19.78
N THR A 158 0.83 4.89 21.06
CA THR A 158 0.95 5.88 22.14
C THR A 158 2.25 6.69 22.05
N ALA A 159 3.29 6.13 21.43
CA ALA A 159 4.56 6.81 21.18
C ALA A 159 4.55 7.71 19.93
N ASN A 160 3.49 7.70 19.11
CA ASN A 160 3.38 8.62 17.98
C ASN A 160 3.36 10.08 18.49
N GLN A 161 4.27 10.93 18.01
CA GLN A 161 4.41 12.31 18.52
C GLN A 161 3.44 13.30 17.87
N TYR A 162 2.80 12.93 16.76
CA TYR A 162 2.06 13.85 15.89
C TYR A 162 0.54 13.66 15.95
N TYR A 163 0.08 12.43 16.19
CA TYR A 163 -1.33 12.06 16.10
C TYR A 163 -1.81 11.31 17.35
N LYS A 164 -3.11 11.38 17.59
CA LYS A 164 -3.87 10.59 18.57
C LYS A 164 -5.25 10.26 18.00
N VAL A 165 -6.00 9.41 18.69
CA VAL A 165 -7.40 9.13 18.34
C VAL A 165 -8.33 9.78 19.35
N GLU A 166 -9.30 10.56 18.85
CA GLU A 166 -10.38 11.16 19.64
C GLU A 166 -11.70 10.92 18.92
N ASN A 167 -12.71 10.37 19.62
CA ASN A 167 -14.03 10.07 19.04
C ASN A 167 -13.96 9.28 17.72
N ASN A 168 -13.09 8.26 17.68
CA ASN A 168 -12.80 7.44 16.49
C ASN A 168 -12.31 8.25 15.27
N LYS A 169 -11.65 9.38 15.48
CA LYS A 169 -10.98 10.16 14.43
C LYS A 169 -9.51 10.32 14.76
N ILE A 170 -8.67 10.24 13.74
CA ILE A 170 -7.26 10.62 13.85
C ILE A 170 -7.21 12.14 13.93
N VAL A 171 -6.62 12.68 14.98
CA VAL A 171 -6.44 14.12 15.17
C VAL A 171 -4.99 14.43 15.47
N ARG A 172 -4.53 15.60 15.05
CA ARG A 172 -3.18 16.09 15.37
C ARG A 172 -3.09 16.41 16.86
N LYS A 173 -1.95 16.08 17.48
CA LYS A 173 -1.63 16.42 18.87
C LYS A 173 -1.35 17.90 19.04
#